data_AF-A0A935H9R0-F1
#
_entry.id   AF-A0A935H9R0-F1
#
_cell.length_a   1.000
_cell.length_b   1.000
_cell.length_c   1.000
_cell.angle_alpha   90.00
_cell.angle_beta   90.00
_cell.angle_gamma   90.00
#
_symmetry.space_group_name_H-M   'P 1'
#
loop_
_entity.id
_entity.type
_entity.pdbx_description
1 polymer ?
#
loop_
_entity_poly.entity_id
_entity_poly.type
_entity_poly.pdbx_seq_one_letter_code
_entity_poly.pdbx_strand_id
1 'polypeptide(L)'
;MGKSPYPDRILPKLGHEKDLADRTLTELYNQCPARLDAAHKALDMAVAHAYGWSDYTADLPDDEILKRLLALNLERSNRIE
;
A
#
# COMPACT_ATOMS: atom_id res chain seq x y z
N MET A 1 -5.05 39.53 -8.52
CA MET A 1 -5.01 38.06 -8.54
C MET A 1 -4.74 37.55 -7.14
N GLY A 2 -5.68 36.85 -6.51
CA GLY A 2 -5.45 36.18 -5.23
C GLY A 2 -4.56 34.94 -5.41
N LYS A 3 -3.73 34.63 -4.42
CA LYS A 3 -2.92 33.41 -4.38
C LYS A 3 -3.86 32.20 -4.33
N SER A 4 -3.58 31.17 -5.13
CA SER A 4 -4.33 29.91 -5.08
C SER A 4 -4.27 29.31 -3.66
N PRO A 5 -5.37 28.75 -3.14
CA PRO A 5 -5.35 28.02 -1.86
C PRO A 5 -4.63 26.66 -1.97
N TYR A 6 -4.28 26.23 -3.18
CA TYR A 6 -3.59 24.96 -3.42
C TYR A 6 -2.07 25.16 -3.56
N PRO A 7 -1.27 24.13 -3.22
CA PRO A 7 0.16 24.15 -3.44
C PRO A 7 0.49 24.32 -4.93
N ASP A 8 1.66 24.91 -5.20
CA ASP A 8 2.13 25.14 -6.55
C ASP A 8 2.26 23.83 -7.32
N ARG A 9 1.84 23.85 -8.59
CA ARG A 9 1.94 22.67 -9.45
C ARG A 9 3.41 22.31 -9.65
N ILE A 10 3.74 21.04 -9.44
CA ILE A 10 5.08 20.53 -9.74
C ILE A 10 5.29 20.61 -11.25
N LEU A 11 6.28 21.40 -11.67
CA LEU A 11 6.68 21.52 -13.07
C LEU A 11 8.02 20.79 -13.28
N PRO A 12 8.20 20.16 -14.45
CA PRO A 12 9.48 19.55 -14.78
C PRO A 12 10.55 20.62 -14.94
N LYS A 13 11.78 20.28 -14.53
CA LYS A 13 12.95 21.06 -14.94
C LYS A 13 13.14 20.89 -16.44
N LEU A 14 13.68 21.93 -17.10
CA LEU A 14 13.95 21.90 -18.53
C LEU A 14 14.81 20.67 -18.90
N GLY A 15 14.36 19.87 -19.87
CA GLY A 15 15.03 18.64 -20.31
C GLY A 15 14.69 17.38 -19.49
N HIS A 16 13.92 17.51 -18.42
CA HIS A 16 13.47 16.41 -17.56
C HIS A 16 11.95 16.18 -17.64
N GLU A 17 11.32 16.61 -18.73
CA GLU A 17 9.88 16.48 -18.92
C GLU A 17 9.45 15.02 -18.94
N LYS A 18 10.26 14.15 -19.58
CA LYS A 18 10.02 12.70 -19.62
C LYS A 18 10.24 12.05 -18.26
N ASP A 19 11.33 12.38 -17.57
CA ASP A 19 11.61 11.84 -16.23
C ASP A 19 10.50 12.16 -15.22
N LEU A 20 9.86 13.33 -15.34
CA LEU A 20 8.71 13.67 -14.51
C LEU A 20 7.45 12.94 -14.96
N ALA A 21 7.23 12.80 -16.27
CA ALA A 21 6.09 12.06 -16.82
C ALA A 21 6.11 10.58 -16.41
N ASP A 22 7.28 9.97 -16.30
CA ASP A 22 7.45 8.55 -15.92
C ASP A 22 7.26 8.32 -14.41
N ARG A 23 7.26 9.36 -13.56
CA ARG A 23 7.03 9.26 -12.11
C ARG A 23 5.55 9.11 -11.77
N THR A 24 4.91 8.13 -12.38
CA THR A 24 3.54 7.73 -12.06
C THR A 24 3.53 6.64 -10.99
N LEU A 25 2.40 6.47 -10.31
CA LEU A 25 2.22 5.32 -9.42
C LEU A 25 2.31 4.00 -10.20
N THR A 26 1.70 3.92 -11.39
CA THR A 26 1.76 2.73 -12.24
C THR A 26 3.19 2.31 -12.51
N GLU A 27 4.04 3.23 -12.94
CA GLU A 27 5.44 2.93 -13.24
C GLU A 27 6.23 2.56 -11.98
N LEU A 28 5.98 3.26 -10.86
CA LEU A 28 6.59 2.93 -9.57
C LEU A 28 6.26 1.50 -9.11
N TYR A 29 5.01 1.07 -9.26
CA TYR A 29 4.57 -0.28 -8.88
C TYR A 29 5.02 -1.35 -9.87
N ASN A 30 5.15 -1.02 -11.17
CA ASN A 30 5.73 -1.93 -12.17
C ASN A 30 7.22 -2.19 -11.91
N GLN A 31 7.98 -1.13 -11.59
CA GLN A 31 9.41 -1.24 -11.29
C GLN A 31 9.67 -1.91 -9.93
N CYS A 32 8.72 -1.81 -9.00
CA CYS A 32 8.76 -2.33 -7.64
C CYS A 32 10.17 -2.24 -6.99
N PRO A 33 10.71 -1.02 -6.83
CA PRO A 33 12.07 -0.86 -6.29
C PRO A 33 12.15 -1.40 -4.87
N ALA A 34 13.32 -1.89 -4.45
CA ALA A 34 13.53 -2.53 -3.15
C ALA A 34 13.04 -1.70 -1.93
N ARG A 35 13.08 -0.36 -2.02
CA ARG A 35 12.53 0.52 -0.98
C ARG A 35 11.01 0.39 -0.84
N LEU A 36 10.29 0.25 -1.95
CA LEU A 36 8.84 0.10 -1.94
C LEU A 36 8.46 -1.27 -1.38
N ASP A 37 9.14 -2.33 -1.83
CA ASP A 37 8.95 -3.69 -1.29
C ASP A 37 9.21 -3.74 0.22
N ALA A 38 10.32 -3.16 0.70
CA ALA A 38 10.62 -3.09 2.12
C ALA A 38 9.55 -2.32 2.91
N ALA A 39 9.03 -1.22 2.35
CA ALA A 39 7.97 -0.45 2.98
C ALA A 39 6.65 -1.23 3.07
N HIS A 40 6.30 -1.98 2.01
CA HIS A 40 5.13 -2.87 2.01
C HIS A 40 5.28 -3.97 3.07
N LYS A 41 6.42 -4.68 3.11
CA LYS A 41 6.67 -5.72 4.12
C LYS A 41 6.56 -5.19 5.56
N ALA A 42 7.08 -4.00 5.82
CA ALA A 42 6.95 -3.37 7.14
C ALA A 42 5.48 -3.05 7.49
N LEU A 43 4.70 -2.60 6.51
CA LEU A 43 3.27 -2.35 6.69
C LEU A 43 2.51 -3.63 6.96
N ASP A 44 2.75 -4.69 6.18
CA ASP A 44 2.05 -5.96 6.31
C ASP A 44 2.32 -6.62 7.67
N MET A 45 3.57 -6.57 8.16
CA MET A 45 3.91 -7.02 9.51
C MET A 45 3.14 -6.26 10.60
N ALA A 46 3.04 -4.93 10.47
CA ALA A 46 2.32 -4.10 11.44
C ALA A 46 0.81 -4.40 11.43
N VAL A 47 0.22 -4.62 10.25
CA VAL A 47 -1.17 -5.02 10.09
C VAL A 47 -1.40 -6.40 10.69
N ALA A 48 -0.58 -7.40 10.36
CA ALA A 48 -0.69 -8.74 10.91
C ALA A 48 -0.64 -8.74 12.44
N HIS A 49 0.26 -7.96 13.03
CA HIS A 49 0.31 -7.78 14.49
C HIS A 49 -0.97 -7.15 15.04
N ALA A 50 -1.57 -6.17 14.36
CA ALA A 50 -2.86 -5.57 14.77
C ALA A 50 -4.03 -6.56 14.67
N TYR A 51 -3.97 -7.53 13.75
CA TYR A 51 -4.89 -8.66 13.66
C TYR A 51 -4.59 -9.79 14.67
N GLY A 52 -3.51 -9.67 15.45
CA GLY A 52 -3.09 -10.68 16.43
C GLY A 52 -2.40 -11.90 15.81
N TRP A 53 -1.92 -11.82 14.57
CA TRP A 53 -1.25 -12.92 13.88
C TRP A 53 0.24 -12.93 14.19
N SER A 54 0.63 -13.67 15.22
CA SER A 54 2.04 -13.81 15.64
C SER A 54 2.88 -14.71 14.72
N ASP A 55 2.23 -15.50 13.87
CA ASP A 55 2.84 -16.45 12.94
C ASP A 55 2.93 -15.93 11.50
N TYR A 56 2.58 -14.66 11.28
CA TYR A 56 2.64 -14.07 9.94
C TYR A 56 4.08 -14.01 9.41
N THR A 57 4.23 -14.39 8.15
CA THR A 57 5.47 -14.26 7.37
C THR A 57 5.13 -13.70 6.00
N ALA A 58 6.08 -13.01 5.37
CA ALA A 58 5.88 -12.45 4.03
C ALA A 58 5.68 -13.53 2.95
N ASP A 59 6.04 -14.78 3.23
CA ASP A 59 5.86 -15.94 2.34
C ASP A 59 4.53 -16.67 2.56
N LEU A 60 3.69 -16.19 3.49
CA LEU A 60 2.38 -16.79 3.75
C LEU A 60 1.50 -16.61 2.49
N PRO A 61 0.89 -17.69 1.95
CA PRO A 61 0.11 -17.59 0.73
C PRO A 61 -1.16 -16.77 0.95
N ASP A 62 -1.55 -15.98 -0.05
CA ASP A 62 -2.75 -15.13 -0.03
C ASP A 62 -4.02 -15.90 0.36
N ASP A 63 -4.15 -17.16 -0.10
CA ASP A 63 -5.30 -18.01 0.23
C ASP A 63 -5.45 -18.25 1.74
N GLU A 64 -4.34 -18.32 2.48
CA GLU A 64 -4.36 -18.50 3.93
C GLU A 64 -4.78 -17.21 4.64
N ILE A 65 -4.28 -16.06 4.16
CA ILE A 65 -4.70 -14.73 4.62
C ILE A 65 -6.22 -14.57 4.40
N LEU A 66 -6.73 -14.91 3.21
CA LEU A 66 -8.14 -14.81 2.87
C LEU A 66 -9.02 -15.72 3.74
N LYS A 67 -8.59 -16.96 4.01
CA LYS A 67 -9.32 -17.87 4.91
C LYS A 67 -9.45 -17.31 6.33
N ARG A 68 -8.36 -16.77 6.89
CA ARG A 68 -8.35 -16.16 8.23
C ARG A 68 -9.29 -14.95 8.29
N LEU A 69 -9.23 -14.06 7.31
CA LEU A 69 -10.11 -12.89 7.23
C LEU A 69 -11.58 -13.30 7.07
N LEU A 70 -11.87 -14.31 6.26
CA LEU A 70 -13.23 -14.83 6.09
C LEU A 70 -13.79 -15.37 7.41
N ALA A 71 -13.03 -16.19 8.14
CA ALA A 71 -13.46 -16.73 9.43
C ALA A 71 -13.78 -15.60 10.44
N LEU A 72 -12.91 -14.59 10.52
CA LEU A 72 -13.10 -13.43 11.38
C LEU A 72 -14.31 -12.58 10.98
N ASN A 73 -14.57 -12.44 9.68
CA ASN A 73 -15.76 -11.75 9.19
C ASN A 73 -17.05 -12.51 9.51
N LEU A 74 -17.08 -13.84 9.34
CA LEU A 74 -18.23 -14.68 9.71
C LEU A 74 -18.53 -14.61 11.21
N GLU A 75 -17.51 -14.66 12.07
CA GLU A 75 -17.67 -14.50 13.52
C GLU A 75 -18.28 -13.12 13.87
N ARG A 76 -17.80 -12.06 13.23
CA ARG A 76 -18.31 -10.70 13.42
C ARG A 76 -19.77 -10.56 12.97
N SER A 77 -20.11 -11.14 11.82
CA SER A 77 -21.48 -11.14 11.30
C SER A 77 -22.44 -11.85 12.24
N ASN A 78 -22.04 -13.00 12.79
CA ASN A 78 -22.88 -13.77 13.72
C ASN A 78 -23.02 -13.13 15.11
N ARG A 79 -22.15 -12.19 15.49
CA ARG A 79 -22.20 -11.48 16.79
C ARG A 79 -23.10 -10.24 16.77
N ILE A 80 -23.58 -9.82 15.60
CA ILE A 80 -24.41 -8.61 15.43
C ILE A 80 -25.92 -8.94 15.44
N GLU A 81 -26.29 -10.22 15.57
CA GLU A 81 -27.66 -10.67 15.93
C GLU A 81 -27.83 -10.80 17.45
#